data_AF-V4A9Y8-F1
#
_entry.id   AF-V4A9Y8-F1
#
_cell.length_a   1.000
_cell.length_b   1.000
_cell.length_c   1.000
_cell.angle_alpha   90.00
_cell.angle_beta   90.00
_cell.angle_gamma   90.00
#
_symmetry.space_group_name_H-M   'P 1'
#
loop_
_entity.id
_entity.type
_entity.pdbx_description
1 polymer ?
#
loop_
_entity_poly.entity_id
_entity_poly.type
_entity_poly.pdbx_seq_one_letter_code
_entity_poly.pdbx_strand_id
1 'polypeptide(L)'
;IQRFYFDLNTQSCLPFQYSGCGGNDNNYDSVTTCETTCQSQHIAPGIIDHHNSPTGSHPKVSHGTPCGRGPIQRFYFDLNTQSCLPFQYSGCGGNDNNYDSVTTCETTCQSQ
;
A
#
# COMPACT_ATOMS: atom_id res chain seq x y z
N ILE A 1 21.83 20.50 -12.61
CA ILE A 1 22.37 19.45 -11.73
C ILE A 1 21.66 18.16 -12.12
N GLN A 2 22.38 17.15 -12.60
CA GLN A 2 21.74 15.89 -12.98
C GLN A 2 21.13 15.23 -11.75
N ARG A 3 19.87 14.85 -11.85
CA ARG A 3 19.07 14.18 -10.81
C ARG A 3 18.23 13.10 -11.47
N PHE A 4 17.59 12.27 -10.66
CA PHE A 4 16.73 11.18 -11.10
C PHE A 4 15.33 11.35 -10.52
N TYR A 5 14.32 11.02 -11.31
CA TYR A 5 12.93 10.94 -10.85
C TYR A 5 12.36 9.59 -11.26
N PHE A 6 11.45 9.05 -10.49
CA PHE A 6 10.71 7.84 -10.81
C PHE A 6 9.53 8.17 -11.72
N ASP A 7 9.52 7.57 -12.91
CA ASP A 7 8.42 7.65 -13.85
C ASP A 7 7.50 6.44 -13.67
N LEU A 8 6.22 6.69 -13.34
CA LEU A 8 5.25 5.64 -13.08
C LEU A 8 4.82 4.89 -14.35
N ASN A 9 4.93 5.51 -15.53
CA ASN A 9 4.52 4.89 -16.78
C ASN A 9 5.50 3.80 -17.22
N THR A 10 6.78 4.06 -17.04
CA THR A 10 7.90 3.18 -17.38
C THR A 10 8.44 2.40 -16.18
N GLN A 11 7.93 2.69 -14.98
CA GLN A 11 8.39 2.12 -13.70
C GLN A 11 9.91 2.20 -13.52
N SER A 12 10.49 3.31 -13.98
CA SER A 12 11.93 3.46 -14.10
C SER A 12 12.40 4.81 -13.57
N CYS A 13 13.61 4.83 -13.03
CA CYS A 13 14.26 6.05 -12.61
C CYS A 13 14.94 6.72 -13.81
N LEU A 14 14.36 7.82 -14.29
CA LEU A 14 14.83 8.54 -15.46
C LEU A 14 15.64 9.79 -15.03
N PRO A 15 16.73 10.12 -15.75
CA PRO A 15 17.50 11.32 -15.46
C PRO A 15 16.73 12.58 -15.89
N PHE A 16 16.89 13.65 -15.13
CA PHE A 16 16.42 15.00 -15.49
C PHE A 16 17.40 16.07 -15.03
N GLN A 17 17.30 17.26 -15.63
CA GLN A 17 18.15 18.40 -15.29
C GLN A 17 17.47 19.28 -14.23
N TYR A 18 17.92 19.19 -13.00
CA TYR A 18 17.42 20.00 -11.88
C TYR A 18 18.10 21.37 -11.84
N SER A 19 17.30 22.41 -11.62
CA SER A 19 17.73 23.81 -11.51
C SER A 19 18.62 24.07 -10.29
N GLY A 20 18.50 23.26 -9.23
CA GLY A 20 19.22 23.42 -7.97
C GLY A 20 18.39 24.03 -6.83
N CYS A 21 17.17 24.49 -7.09
CA CYS A 21 16.23 24.95 -6.05
C CYS A 21 14.77 24.61 -6.38
N GLY A 22 13.95 24.44 -5.34
CA GLY A 22 12.53 24.08 -5.44
C GLY A 22 12.30 22.58 -5.69
N GLY A 23 11.24 22.26 -6.43
CA GLY A 23 10.89 20.87 -6.78
C GLY A 23 9.99 20.17 -5.76
N ASN A 24 9.95 18.84 -5.86
CA ASN A 24 9.22 17.94 -4.99
C ASN A 24 10.11 16.74 -4.61
N ASP A 25 9.55 15.80 -3.83
CA ASP A 25 10.28 14.66 -3.29
C ASP A 25 10.74 13.62 -4.33
N ASN A 26 10.21 13.68 -5.57
CA ASN A 26 10.63 12.79 -6.67
C ASN A 26 11.92 13.31 -7.33
N ASN A 27 12.98 13.46 -6.53
CA ASN A 27 14.24 14.07 -6.92
C ASN A 27 15.41 13.43 -6.16
N TYR A 28 16.09 12.51 -6.80
CA TYR A 28 17.17 11.72 -6.22
C TYR A 28 18.52 12.07 -6.84
N ASP A 29 19.57 11.98 -6.04
CA ASP A 29 20.95 12.26 -6.43
C ASP A 29 21.59 11.14 -7.24
N SER A 30 21.12 9.90 -7.09
CA SER A 30 21.56 8.74 -7.86
C SER A 30 20.40 7.88 -8.33
N VAL A 31 20.60 7.17 -9.44
CA VAL A 31 19.66 6.16 -9.94
C VAL A 31 19.42 5.10 -8.86
N THR A 32 20.47 4.65 -8.16
CA THR A 32 20.35 3.65 -7.09
C THR A 32 19.50 4.14 -5.92
N THR A 33 19.63 5.40 -5.48
CA THR A 33 18.77 5.95 -4.42
C THR A 33 17.31 6.03 -4.90
N CYS A 34 17.07 6.46 -6.14
CA CYS A 34 15.74 6.48 -6.73
C CYS A 34 15.13 5.07 -6.81
N GLU A 35 15.89 4.11 -7.34
CA GLU A 35 15.47 2.73 -7.51
C GLU A 35 15.26 2.05 -6.15
N THR A 36 16.17 2.17 -5.21
CA THR A 36 15.98 1.58 -3.88
C THR A 36 14.84 2.25 -3.11
N THR A 37 14.55 3.54 -3.32
CA THR A 37 13.42 4.21 -2.67
C THR A 37 12.08 3.85 -3.32
N CYS A 38 12.02 3.78 -4.65
CA CYS A 38 10.77 3.62 -5.39
C CYS A 38 10.52 2.18 -5.87
N GLN A 39 11.56 1.40 -6.13
CA GLN A 39 11.51 -0.03 -6.49
C GLN A 39 11.67 -0.97 -5.29
N SER A 40 12.02 -0.51 -4.08
CA SER A 40 11.74 -1.33 -2.87
C SER A 40 10.24 -1.50 -2.63
N GLN A 41 9.42 -0.75 -3.36
CA GLN A 41 7.99 -0.98 -3.51
C GLN A 41 7.62 -1.95 -4.65
N HIS A 42 8.60 -2.55 -5.35
CA HIS A 42 8.45 -3.46 -6.47
C HIS A 42 9.66 -4.41 -6.63
N ILE A 43 9.69 -5.58 -5.97
CA ILE A 43 10.79 -6.54 -6.17
C ILE A 43 10.42 -7.69 -7.15
N ALA A 44 11.24 -7.79 -8.20
CA ALA A 44 11.58 -8.89 -9.12
C ALA A 44 10.63 -9.25 -10.30
N PRO A 45 11.13 -9.24 -11.57
CA PRO A 45 10.41 -9.81 -12.71
C PRO A 45 10.42 -11.34 -12.60
N GLY A 46 9.25 -11.92 -12.30
CA GLY A 46 9.05 -13.35 -12.10
C GLY A 46 8.63 -13.75 -10.69
N ILE A 47 8.59 -12.80 -9.74
CA ILE A 47 7.83 -12.93 -8.50
C ILE A 47 6.65 -11.98 -8.65
N ILE A 48 5.46 -12.53 -8.89
CA ILE A 48 4.21 -11.78 -8.76
C ILE A 48 3.93 -11.55 -7.27
N ASP A 49 4.76 -10.73 -6.62
CA ASP A 49 4.39 -10.15 -5.33
C ASP A 49 3.51 -8.94 -5.62
N HIS A 50 2.21 -9.14 -5.43
CA HIS A 50 1.13 -8.17 -5.59
C HIS A 50 1.15 -7.09 -4.49
N HIS A 51 2.31 -6.48 -4.21
CA HIS A 51 2.43 -5.33 -3.31
C HIS A 51 3.21 -4.22 -4.02
N ASN A 52 2.59 -3.62 -5.03
CA ASN A 52 2.27 -2.18 -5.07
C ASN A 52 1.76 -1.82 -6.48
N SER A 53 0.60 -2.34 -6.86
CA SER A 53 -0.12 -1.72 -7.97
C SER A 53 -0.68 -0.39 -7.45
N PRO A 54 -0.60 0.73 -8.19
CA PRO A 54 -1.34 1.95 -7.88
C PRO A 54 -2.83 1.77 -8.19
N THR A 55 -3.42 0.68 -7.71
CA THR A 55 -4.85 0.40 -7.77
C THR A 55 -5.33 0.13 -6.35
N GLY A 56 -5.80 1.20 -5.71
CA GLY A 56 -6.52 1.15 -4.44
C GLY A 56 -5.68 1.50 -3.21
N SER A 57 -5.98 2.65 -2.61
CA SER A 57 -5.58 3.06 -1.26
C SER A 57 -6.22 2.18 -0.17
N HIS A 58 -6.22 0.85 -0.33
CA HIS A 58 -6.92 -0.06 0.58
C HIS A 58 -6.04 -0.30 1.82
N PRO A 59 -6.49 0.08 3.03
CA PRO A 59 -5.68 -0.06 4.23
C PRO A 59 -5.45 -1.54 4.58
N LYS A 60 -4.24 -1.88 5.04
CA LYS A 60 -3.92 -3.22 5.59
C LYS A 60 -4.69 -3.45 6.89
N VAL A 61 -4.84 -4.71 7.31
CA VAL A 61 -5.50 -5.06 8.57
C VAL A 61 -4.91 -4.30 9.76
N SER A 62 -5.77 -3.80 10.65
CA SER A 62 -5.34 -3.17 11.90
C SER A 62 -6.10 -3.77 13.08
N HIS A 63 -5.35 -4.41 13.98
CA HIS A 63 -5.90 -5.03 15.19
C HIS A 63 -6.44 -4.00 16.20
N GLY A 64 -6.15 -2.70 16.01
CA GLY A 64 -6.55 -1.66 16.95
C GLY A 64 -5.89 -1.79 18.31
N THR A 65 -6.50 -1.20 19.33
CA THR A 65 -6.07 -1.28 20.74
C THR A 65 -7.10 -2.00 21.61
N PRO A 66 -6.67 -2.71 22.67
CA PRO A 66 -7.60 -3.40 23.57
C PRO A 66 -8.58 -2.45 24.23
N CYS A 67 -9.87 -2.71 24.05
CA CYS A 67 -10.92 -2.11 24.85
C CYS A 67 -12.16 -3.02 24.90
N GLY A 68 -13.02 -2.84 25.91
CA GLY A 68 -14.20 -3.68 26.09
C GLY A 68 -13.87 -5.06 26.68
N ARG A 69 -14.66 -6.08 26.32
CA ARG A 69 -14.69 -7.40 26.98
C ARG A 69 -13.76 -8.45 26.36
N GLY A 70 -12.86 -8.06 25.46
CA GLY A 70 -11.91 -8.95 24.77
C GLY A 70 -11.93 -8.80 23.25
N PRO A 71 -11.09 -9.56 22.54
CA PRO A 71 -10.99 -9.50 21.09
C PRO A 71 -12.29 -9.97 20.41
N ILE A 72 -12.66 -9.28 19.34
CA ILE A 72 -13.88 -9.49 18.55
C ILE A 72 -13.45 -9.98 17.18
N GLN A 73 -14.07 -11.06 16.68
CA GLN A 73 -13.85 -11.49 15.30
C GLN A 73 -14.47 -10.47 14.34
N ARG A 74 -13.66 -10.00 13.39
CA ARG A 74 -14.04 -9.09 12.30
C ARG A 74 -13.51 -9.63 10.98
N PHE A 75 -13.85 -8.98 9.87
CA PHE A 75 -13.41 -9.36 8.53
C PHE A 75 -12.66 -8.20 7.87
N TYR A 76 -11.63 -8.51 7.09
CA TYR A 76 -10.90 -7.55 6.28
C TYR A 76 -10.80 -8.10 4.85
N PHE A 77 -10.77 -7.21 3.87
CA PHE A 77 -10.52 -7.57 2.49
C PHE A 77 -9.02 -7.71 2.26
N ASP A 78 -8.60 -8.90 1.85
CA ASP A 78 -7.23 -9.19 1.47
C ASP A 78 -7.07 -9.06 -0.05
N LEU A 79 -6.31 -8.06 -0.48
CA LEU A 79 -6.05 -7.82 -1.90
C LEU A 79 -5.27 -8.97 -2.56
N ASN A 80 -4.49 -9.73 -1.79
CA ASN A 80 -3.70 -10.83 -2.34
C ASN A 80 -4.59 -12.00 -2.79
N THR A 81 -5.55 -12.37 -1.95
CA THR A 81 -6.52 -13.44 -2.23
C THR A 81 -7.81 -12.92 -2.85
N GLN A 82 -7.97 -11.61 -2.99
CA GLN A 82 -9.20 -10.92 -3.41
C GLN A 82 -10.43 -11.40 -2.62
N SER A 83 -10.25 -11.68 -1.34
CA SER A 83 -11.24 -12.35 -0.49
C SER A 83 -11.35 -11.69 0.88
N CYS A 84 -12.50 -11.81 1.50
CA CYS A 84 -12.74 -11.33 2.86
C CYS A 84 -12.35 -12.39 3.89
N LEU A 85 -11.31 -12.10 4.68
CA LEU A 85 -10.74 -13.04 5.65
C LEU A 85 -11.01 -12.58 7.09
N PRO A 86 -11.21 -13.52 8.04
CA PRO A 86 -11.42 -13.17 9.43
C PRO A 86 -10.12 -12.72 10.12
N PHE A 87 -10.22 -11.78 11.05
CA PHE A 87 -9.13 -11.37 11.94
C PHE A 87 -9.65 -11.00 13.34
N GLN A 88 -8.75 -10.93 14.33
CA GLN A 88 -9.10 -10.50 15.68
C GLN A 88 -8.95 -8.98 15.84
N TYR A 89 -10.05 -8.28 16.09
CA TYR A 89 -10.04 -6.86 16.42
C TYR A 89 -10.05 -6.64 17.93
N SER A 90 -9.17 -5.80 18.44
CA SER A 90 -8.98 -5.59 19.89
C SER A 90 -10.08 -4.73 20.54
N GLY A 91 -10.96 -4.13 19.74
CA GLY A 91 -12.18 -3.45 20.21
C GLY A 91 -12.22 -1.95 19.92
N CYS A 92 -11.09 -1.25 19.89
CA CYS A 92 -11.01 0.19 19.63
C CYS A 92 -9.95 0.56 18.59
N GLY A 93 -10.10 1.73 17.96
CA GLY A 93 -9.21 2.20 16.90
C GLY A 93 -9.33 1.34 15.65
N GLY A 94 -8.22 1.05 14.98
CA GLY A 94 -8.20 0.31 13.73
C GLY A 94 -8.23 1.22 12.51
N ASN A 95 -8.73 0.71 11.39
CA ASN A 95 -8.97 1.46 10.15
C ASN A 95 -10.21 0.90 9.44
N ASP A 96 -10.51 1.45 8.27
CA ASP A 96 -11.74 1.16 7.52
C ASP A 96 -11.80 -0.27 6.93
N ASN A 97 -10.68 -1.00 6.86
CA ASN A 97 -10.66 -2.40 6.46
C ASN A 97 -11.02 -3.32 7.64
N ASN A 98 -12.22 -3.08 8.21
CA ASN A 98 -12.74 -3.76 9.39
C ASN A 98 -14.26 -3.84 9.31
N TYR A 99 -14.74 -5.02 8.93
CA TYR A 99 -16.16 -5.30 8.72
C TYR A 99 -16.68 -6.28 9.77
N ASP A 100 -17.95 -6.14 10.11
CA ASP A 100 -18.65 -7.00 11.07
C ASP A 100 -19.05 -8.36 10.50
N SER A 101 -19.22 -8.45 9.17
CA SER A 101 -19.55 -9.69 8.47
C SER A 101 -18.77 -9.84 7.16
N VAL A 102 -18.59 -11.09 6.73
CA VAL A 102 -18.01 -11.41 5.41
C VAL A 102 -18.82 -10.78 4.27
N THR A 103 -20.15 -10.80 4.38
CA THR A 103 -21.04 -10.22 3.37
C THR A 103 -20.83 -8.71 3.24
N THR A 104 -20.78 -7.96 4.34
CA THR A 104 -20.53 -6.51 4.31
C THR A 104 -19.19 -6.21 3.64
N CYS A 105 -18.15 -6.98 3.97
CA CYS A 105 -16.83 -6.86 3.39
C CYS A 105 -16.86 -7.12 1.87
N GLU A 106 -17.45 -8.23 1.44
CA GLU A 106 -17.52 -8.61 0.02
C GLU A 106 -18.31 -7.59 -0.79
N THR A 107 -19.49 -7.18 -0.32
CA THR A 107 -20.30 -6.19 -1.04
C THR A 107 -19.63 -4.83 -1.14
N THR A 108 -18.86 -4.43 -0.12
CA THR A 108 -18.16 -3.15 -0.12
C THR A 108 -16.96 -3.18 -1.06
N CYS A 109 -16.18 -4.26 -1.06
CA CYS A 109 -14.90 -4.32 -1.78
C CYS A 109 -15.00 -4.91 -3.19
N GLN A 110 -16.01 -5.74 -3.49
CA GLN A 110 -16.23 -6.25 -4.85
C GLN A 110 -16.98 -5.26 -5.76
N SER A 111 -17.53 -4.18 -5.19
CA SER A 111 -18.21 -3.11 -5.94
C SER A 111 -17.32 -1.89 -6.25
N GLN A 112 -16.05 -1.92 -5.84
CA GLN A 112 -15.02 -0.91 -6.14
C GLN A 112 -14.23 -1.32 -7.39
#